data_AF-A0A0C2IU86-F1
#
_entry.id   AF-A0A0C2IU86-F1
#
_cell.length_a   1.000
_cell.length_b   1.000
_cell.length_c   1.000
_cell.angle_alpha   90.00
_cell.angle_beta   90.00
_cell.angle_gamma   90.00
#
_symmetry.space_group_name_H-M   'P 1'
#
loop_
_entity.id
_entity.type
_entity.pdbx_description
1 polymer ?
#
loop_
_entity_poly.entity_id
_entity_poly.type
_entity_poly.pdbx_seq_one_letter_code
_entity_poly.pdbx_strand_id
1 'polypeptide(L)'
;MERHENHYLEAAKIAESNLRDYGRAFACYLKSGECYRGTLSDQAYFSFRKFIDACVQDGSIRIAINQSARCGYIYQKEFRHGRRSEEFYDLADYLRSQNLIEHTCQFPSVYMNAFVQEISNGLNGNVQVSFKISRSSQIYCSFNRTSEANPEICRKCVHFCEILSQFINGGLSLDKKCIIDWVKENYQRLKDEVWQAVAHLEESTLTCTNFAPKKRTHSSSLVDMDRLITKL
;
A
#
# COMPACT_ATOMS: atom_id res chain seq x y z
N MET A 1 -11.62 4.52 24.80
CA MET A 1 -10.88 3.79 23.76
C MET A 1 -9.39 4.18 23.72
N GLU A 2 -9.04 5.39 24.17
CA GLU A 2 -7.67 5.96 24.18
C GLU A 2 -6.58 5.15 24.94
N ARG A 3 -6.94 4.30 25.91
CA ARG A 3 -5.91 3.63 26.77
C ARG A 3 -5.05 2.61 26.02
N HIS A 4 -5.59 1.91 25.02
CA HIS A 4 -4.82 0.86 24.31
C HIS A 4 -3.87 1.44 23.26
N GLU A 5 -4.24 2.55 22.62
CA GLU A 5 -3.47 3.24 21.59
C GLU A 5 -2.10 3.68 22.12
N ASN A 6 -2.08 4.19 23.35
CA ASN A 6 -0.88 4.73 23.98
C ASN A 6 0.12 3.64 24.42
N HIS A 7 -0.36 2.45 24.80
CA HIS A 7 0.54 1.37 25.25
C HIS A 7 1.45 0.85 24.12
N TYR A 8 0.94 0.72 22.89
CA TYR A 8 1.78 0.30 21.77
C TYR A 8 2.83 1.36 21.40
N LEU A 9 2.46 2.64 21.46
CA LEU A 9 3.37 3.73 21.15
C LEU A 9 4.51 3.81 22.17
N GLU A 10 4.21 3.73 23.47
CA GLU A 10 5.24 3.74 24.52
C GLU A 10 6.12 2.49 24.47
N ALA A 11 5.55 1.31 24.21
CA ALA A 11 6.33 0.09 24.01
C ALA A 11 7.29 0.21 22.81
N ALA A 12 6.84 0.83 21.71
CA ALA A 12 7.68 1.07 20.54
C ALA A 12 8.86 1.98 20.87
N LYS A 13 8.62 3.09 21.59
CA LYS A 13 9.68 4.01 22.04
C LYS A 13 10.70 3.30 22.92
N ILE A 14 10.25 2.51 23.91
CA ILE A 14 11.16 1.74 24.78
C ILE A 14 12.01 0.76 23.97
N ALA A 15 11.40 0.03 23.02
CA ALA A 15 12.13 -0.89 22.15
C ALA A 15 13.18 -0.16 21.29
N GLU A 16 12.83 0.99 20.71
CA GLU A 16 13.71 1.83 19.88
C GLU A 16 14.87 2.42 20.70
N SER A 17 14.59 3.13 21.79
CA SER A 17 15.60 3.92 22.52
C SER A 17 16.43 3.10 23.50
N ASN A 18 15.80 2.18 24.23
CA ASN A 18 16.45 1.51 25.35
C ASN A 18 17.08 0.18 24.92
N LEU A 19 16.41 -0.53 24.01
CA LEU A 19 16.83 -1.88 23.60
C LEU A 19 17.50 -1.89 22.22
N ARG A 20 17.30 -0.83 21.41
CA ARG A 20 17.68 -0.81 19.98
C ARG A 20 17.15 -2.02 19.21
N ASP A 21 15.99 -2.53 19.63
CA ASP A 21 15.30 -3.65 19.01
C ASP A 21 14.31 -3.08 17.99
N TYR A 22 14.84 -2.73 16.82
CA TYR A 22 14.07 -2.09 15.75
C TYR A 22 12.98 -2.99 15.20
N GLY A 23 13.22 -4.31 15.17
CA GLY A 23 12.23 -5.35 14.88
C GLY A 23 10.96 -5.22 15.72
N ARG A 24 11.12 -5.18 17.05
CA ARG A 24 9.98 -4.95 17.96
C ARG A 24 9.43 -3.54 17.86
N ALA A 25 10.28 -2.53 17.71
CA ALA A 25 9.86 -1.14 17.63
C ALA A 25 8.91 -0.92 16.46
N PHE A 26 9.26 -1.35 15.24
CA PHE A 26 8.37 -1.19 14.10
C PHE A 26 7.09 -2.01 14.29
N ALA A 27 7.13 -3.24 14.81
CA ALA A 27 5.92 -4.03 15.05
C ALA A 27 4.93 -3.32 15.99
N CYS A 28 5.43 -2.62 17.02
CA CYS A 28 4.63 -1.82 17.94
C CYS A 28 4.14 -0.51 17.31
N TYR A 29 4.98 0.21 16.56
CA TYR A 29 4.58 1.42 15.83
C TYR A 29 3.47 1.14 14.81
N LEU A 30 3.53 0.00 14.09
CA LEU A 30 2.48 -0.39 13.15
C LEU A 30 1.14 -0.57 13.88
N LYS A 31 1.13 -1.34 14.97
CA LYS A 31 -0.08 -1.57 15.76
C LYS A 31 -0.66 -0.26 16.30
N SER A 32 0.19 0.64 16.80
CA SER A 32 -0.24 1.97 17.23
C SER A 32 -0.87 2.77 16.08
N GLY A 33 -0.23 2.78 14.89
CA GLY A 33 -0.74 3.46 13.71
C GLY A 33 -2.11 2.92 13.25
N GLU A 34 -2.29 1.60 13.25
CA GLU A 34 -3.58 0.98 12.91
C GLU A 34 -4.66 1.29 13.96
N CYS A 35 -4.33 1.35 15.26
CA CYS A 35 -5.29 1.77 16.28
C CYS A 35 -5.74 3.23 16.06
N TYR A 36 -4.81 4.15 15.82
CA TYR A 36 -5.12 5.55 15.55
C TYR A 36 -5.85 5.76 14.21
N ARG A 37 -5.54 4.94 13.20
CA ARG A 37 -6.29 4.92 11.94
C ARG A 37 -7.75 4.58 12.15
N GLY A 38 -8.05 3.61 13.02
CA GLY A 38 -9.41 3.23 13.37
C GLY A 38 -10.26 4.38 13.94
N THR A 39 -9.62 5.38 14.55
CA THR A 39 -10.27 6.59 15.07
C THR A 39 -10.03 7.83 14.20
N LEU A 40 -9.40 7.67 13.02
CA LEU A 40 -8.97 8.74 12.11
C LEU A 40 -8.14 9.83 12.80
N SER A 41 -7.37 9.44 13.82
CA SER A 41 -6.50 10.36 14.57
C SER A 41 -5.28 10.75 13.76
N ASP A 42 -4.89 12.03 13.86
CA ASP A 42 -3.64 12.54 13.29
C ASP A 42 -2.40 11.82 13.83
N GLN A 43 -2.50 11.17 15.00
CA GLN A 43 -1.42 10.37 15.57
C GLN A 43 -1.05 9.16 14.72
N ALA A 44 -1.96 8.67 13.86
CA ALA A 44 -1.66 7.61 12.91
C ALA A 44 -0.47 7.98 12.00
N TYR A 45 -0.36 9.25 11.63
CA TYR A 45 0.69 9.74 10.74
C TYR A 45 2.06 9.54 11.38
N PHE A 46 2.18 9.99 12.63
CA PHE A 46 3.42 9.89 13.40
C PHE A 46 3.81 8.44 13.65
N SER A 47 2.86 7.58 14.01
CA SER A 47 3.13 6.15 14.22
C SER A 47 3.57 5.44 12.93
N PHE A 48 2.93 5.72 11.79
CA PHE A 48 3.35 5.15 10.51
C PHE A 48 4.71 5.70 10.04
N ARG A 49 5.00 6.98 10.24
CA ARG A 49 6.34 7.53 9.97
C ARG A 49 7.41 6.84 10.81
N LYS A 50 7.16 6.70 12.12
CA LYS A 50 8.07 6.01 13.04
C LYS A 50 8.25 4.53 12.71
N PHE A 51 7.21 3.84 12.26
CA PHE A 51 7.34 2.49 11.71
C PHE A 51 8.35 2.45 10.56
N ILE A 52 8.20 3.33 9.57
CA ILE A 52 9.05 3.34 8.38
C ILE A 52 10.49 3.67 8.76
N ASP A 53 10.70 4.67 9.62
CA ASP A 53 12.03 5.06 10.09
C ASP A 53 12.71 3.89 10.84
N ALA A 54 11.97 3.17 11.69
CA ALA A 54 12.48 1.98 12.40
C ALA A 54 12.81 0.83 11.42
N CYS A 55 12.00 0.59 10.39
CA CYS A 55 12.35 -0.38 9.33
C CYS A 55 13.61 0.01 8.57
N VAL A 56 13.85 1.30 8.33
CA VAL A 56 15.08 1.77 7.67
C VAL A 56 16.30 1.55 8.57
N GLN A 57 16.18 1.83 9.87
CA GLN A 57 17.25 1.60 10.85
C GLN A 57 17.57 0.11 11.03
N ASP A 58 16.58 -0.76 10.89
CA ASP A 58 16.74 -2.23 10.91
C ASP A 58 17.37 -2.80 9.62
N GLY A 59 17.50 -2.00 8.55
CA GLY A 59 17.91 -2.48 7.22
C GLY A 59 16.78 -3.17 6.43
N SER A 60 15.56 -3.19 6.98
CA SER A 60 14.34 -3.74 6.39
C SER A 60 13.74 -2.82 5.30
N ILE A 61 14.56 -2.41 4.32
CA ILE A 61 14.23 -1.39 3.31
C ILE A 61 13.00 -1.74 2.46
N ARG A 62 12.84 -3.00 2.05
CA ARG A 62 11.69 -3.45 1.26
C ARG A 62 10.36 -3.29 2.02
N ILE A 63 10.37 -3.58 3.34
CA ILE A 63 9.22 -3.39 4.21
C ILE A 63 8.89 -1.89 4.33
N ALA A 64 9.92 -1.05 4.51
CA ALA A 64 9.77 0.41 4.56
C ALA A 64 9.14 0.99 3.28
N ILE A 65 9.61 0.58 2.09
CA ILE A 65 9.05 0.98 0.79
C ILE A 65 7.59 0.55 0.68
N ASN A 66 7.31 -0.71 0.97
CA ASN A 66 5.98 -1.27 0.83
C ASN A 66 4.98 -0.57 1.77
N GLN A 67 5.37 -0.37 3.02
CA GLN A 67 4.51 0.32 3.98
C GLN A 67 4.32 1.79 3.62
N SER A 68 5.35 2.46 3.09
CA SER A 68 5.23 3.83 2.58
C SER A 68 4.15 3.91 1.50
N ALA A 69 4.17 3.02 0.51
CA ALA A 69 3.12 2.99 -0.52
C ALA A 69 1.71 2.73 0.05
N ARG A 70 1.58 1.85 1.04
CA ARG A 70 0.29 1.58 1.71
C ARG A 70 -0.22 2.78 2.49
N CYS A 71 0.64 3.43 3.27
CA CYS A 71 0.28 4.63 4.02
C CYS A 71 -0.13 5.77 3.08
N GLY A 72 0.53 5.90 1.92
CA GLY A 72 0.12 6.83 0.86
C GLY A 72 -1.35 6.62 0.47
N TYR A 73 -1.75 5.38 0.22
CA TYR A 73 -3.13 5.06 -0.13
C TYR A 73 -4.12 5.32 1.00
N ILE A 74 -3.79 4.87 2.23
CA ILE A 74 -4.63 5.08 3.42
C ILE A 74 -4.91 6.58 3.61
N TYR A 75 -3.88 7.42 3.53
CA TYR A 75 -4.05 8.87 3.67
C TYR A 75 -4.86 9.49 2.53
N GLN A 76 -4.76 8.94 1.32
CA GLN A 76 -5.54 9.42 0.19
C GLN A 76 -7.03 9.10 0.35
N LYS A 77 -7.36 7.85 0.73
CA LYS A 77 -8.72 7.33 0.67
C LYS A 77 -9.49 7.51 1.96
N GLU A 78 -8.87 7.24 3.10
CA GLU A 78 -9.55 7.25 4.40
C GLU A 78 -9.47 8.63 5.03
N PHE A 79 -8.25 9.18 5.16
CA PHE A 79 -8.06 10.51 5.74
C PHE A 79 -8.36 11.65 4.78
N ARG A 80 -8.49 11.36 3.47
CA ARG A 80 -8.69 12.36 2.40
C ARG A 80 -7.63 13.48 2.42
N HIS A 81 -6.43 13.15 2.84
CA HIS A 81 -5.35 14.11 3.05
C HIS A 81 -4.29 13.95 1.96
N GLY A 82 -4.56 14.50 0.77
CA GLY A 82 -3.72 14.35 -0.42
C GLY A 82 -2.25 14.69 -0.21
N ARG A 83 -1.93 15.76 0.54
CA ARG A 83 -0.52 16.13 0.81
C ARG A 83 0.27 15.05 1.56
N ARG A 84 -0.25 14.52 2.67
CA ARG A 84 0.39 13.43 3.44
C ARG A 84 0.46 12.14 2.62
N SER A 85 -0.56 11.88 1.80
CA SER A 85 -0.54 10.77 0.85
C SER A 85 0.67 10.86 -0.09
N GLU A 86 0.88 12.02 -0.72
CA GLU A 86 2.03 12.26 -1.60
C GLU A 86 3.36 12.15 -0.84
N GLU A 87 3.46 12.65 0.39
CA GLU A 87 4.67 12.53 1.22
C GLU A 87 5.08 11.06 1.43
N PHE A 88 4.12 10.15 1.62
CA PHE A 88 4.41 8.72 1.75
C PHE A 88 4.78 8.06 0.42
N TYR A 89 4.15 8.45 -0.69
CA TYR A 89 4.52 7.92 -2.00
C TYR A 89 5.92 8.40 -2.42
N ASP A 90 6.22 9.68 -2.24
CA ASP A 90 7.55 10.26 -2.47
C ASP A 90 8.61 9.56 -1.61
N LEU A 91 8.28 9.22 -0.36
CA LEU A 91 9.18 8.46 0.52
C LEU A 91 9.47 7.07 -0.03
N ALA A 92 8.47 6.36 -0.57
CA ALA A 92 8.67 5.06 -1.18
C ALA A 92 9.62 5.13 -2.37
N ASP A 93 9.46 6.14 -3.23
CA ASP A 93 10.31 6.36 -4.40
C ASP A 93 11.73 6.80 -4.01
N TYR A 94 11.86 7.66 -3.00
CA TYR A 94 13.14 8.06 -2.42
C TYR A 94 13.90 6.85 -1.88
N LEU A 95 13.26 6.01 -1.07
CA LEU A 95 13.89 4.82 -0.49
C LEU A 95 14.36 3.84 -1.58
N ARG A 96 13.60 3.66 -2.67
CA ARG A 96 14.05 2.86 -3.81
C ARG A 96 15.30 3.44 -4.46
N SER A 97 15.28 4.74 -4.75
CA SER A 97 16.40 5.43 -5.41
C SER A 97 17.68 5.36 -4.58
N GLN A 98 17.59 5.59 -3.26
CA GLN A 98 18.76 5.57 -2.38
C GLN A 98 19.40 4.18 -2.26
N ASN A 99 18.60 3.13 -2.40
CA ASN A 99 19.06 1.74 -2.24
C ASN A 99 19.25 1.02 -3.58
N LEU A 100 19.21 1.75 -4.71
CA LEU A 100 19.35 1.21 -6.07
C LEU A 100 18.38 0.06 -6.36
N ILE A 101 17.17 0.17 -5.83
CA ILE A 101 16.14 -0.84 -5.99
C ILE A 101 15.31 -0.50 -7.24
N GLU A 102 15.44 -1.31 -8.28
CA GLU A 102 14.68 -1.14 -9.52
C GLU A 102 13.20 -1.50 -9.31
N HIS A 103 12.31 -0.57 -9.66
CA HIS A 103 10.89 -0.82 -9.59
C HIS A 103 10.36 -1.46 -10.87
N THR A 104 9.92 -2.72 -10.77
CA THR A 104 9.04 -3.32 -11.77
C THR A 104 7.61 -3.35 -11.23
N CYS A 105 6.72 -2.53 -11.79
CA CYS A 105 5.31 -2.53 -11.40
C CYS A 105 4.69 -3.88 -11.74
N GLN A 106 4.23 -4.63 -10.74
CA GLN A 106 3.60 -5.93 -10.95
C GLN A 106 2.23 -5.84 -11.61
N PHE A 107 1.56 -4.69 -11.47
CA PHE A 107 0.27 -4.43 -12.08
C PHE A 107 0.36 -3.23 -13.02
N PRO A 108 0.99 -3.38 -14.19
CA PRO A 108 0.90 -2.35 -15.21
C PRO A 108 -0.56 -2.17 -15.65
N SER A 109 -0.93 -0.99 -16.18
CA SER A 109 -2.30 -0.72 -16.64
C SER A 109 -2.81 -1.77 -17.64
N VAL A 110 -1.91 -2.28 -18.49
CA VAL A 110 -2.18 -3.37 -19.45
C VAL A 110 -2.67 -4.63 -18.73
N TYR A 111 -2.03 -5.00 -17.61
CA TYR A 111 -2.46 -6.15 -16.80
C TYR A 111 -3.82 -5.89 -16.16
N MET A 112 -4.04 -4.72 -15.56
CA MET A 112 -5.32 -4.37 -14.92
C MET A 112 -6.49 -4.45 -15.91
N ASN A 113 -6.29 -3.93 -17.12
CA ASN A 113 -7.28 -3.98 -18.20
C ASN A 113 -7.51 -5.41 -18.69
N ALA A 114 -6.44 -6.19 -18.90
CA ALA A 114 -6.54 -7.60 -19.29
C ALA A 114 -7.35 -8.40 -18.25
N PHE A 115 -7.14 -8.15 -16.96
CA PHE A 115 -7.87 -8.77 -15.87
C PHE A 115 -9.39 -8.50 -15.95
N VAL A 116 -9.79 -7.24 -16.14
CA VAL A 116 -11.21 -6.87 -16.29
C VAL A 116 -11.84 -7.54 -17.53
N GLN A 117 -11.10 -7.63 -18.64
CA GLN A 117 -11.55 -8.32 -19.85
C GLN A 117 -11.69 -9.83 -19.63
N GLU A 118 -10.77 -10.44 -18.88
CA GLU A 118 -10.85 -11.85 -18.55
C GLU A 118 -12.11 -12.20 -17.74
N ILE A 119 -12.51 -11.34 -16.79
CA ILE A 119 -13.78 -11.51 -16.06
C ILE A 119 -14.97 -11.36 -17.02
N SER A 120 -14.96 -10.34 -17.87
CA SER A 120 -16.01 -10.11 -18.88
C SER A 120 -16.22 -11.34 -19.77
N ASN A 121 -15.14 -11.88 -20.32
CA ASN A 121 -15.16 -13.06 -21.16
C ASN A 121 -15.63 -14.30 -20.38
N GLY A 122 -15.28 -14.41 -19.10
CA GLY A 122 -15.75 -15.47 -18.22
C GLY A 122 -17.26 -15.43 -18.01
N LEU A 123 -17.82 -14.23 -17.81
CA LEU A 123 -19.27 -14.02 -17.67
C LEU A 123 -20.05 -14.37 -18.95
N ASN A 124 -19.46 -14.10 -20.12
CA ASN A 124 -20.11 -14.36 -21.41
C ASN A 124 -19.92 -15.80 -21.93
N GLY A 125 -18.83 -16.48 -21.56
CA GLY A 125 -18.38 -17.70 -22.22
C GLY A 125 -18.73 -19.03 -21.53
N ASN A 126 -19.59 -19.04 -20.50
CA ASN A 126 -19.83 -20.23 -19.64
C ASN A 126 -18.55 -20.85 -19.03
N VAL A 127 -17.43 -20.13 -19.02
CA VAL A 127 -16.19 -20.54 -18.36
C VAL A 127 -16.38 -20.38 -16.86
N GLN A 128 -15.84 -21.30 -16.04
CA GLN A 128 -15.91 -21.19 -14.59
C GLN A 128 -15.18 -19.92 -14.08
N VAL A 129 -15.93 -18.83 -13.96
CA VAL A 129 -15.54 -17.55 -13.38
C VAL A 129 -14.92 -17.74 -11.99
N SER A 130 -15.40 -18.72 -11.23
CA SER A 130 -14.89 -19.12 -9.92
C SER A 130 -13.38 -19.41 -9.92
N PHE A 131 -12.84 -20.13 -10.92
CA PHE A 131 -11.41 -20.42 -10.99
C PHE A 131 -10.56 -19.16 -11.18
N LYS A 132 -11.05 -18.17 -11.91
CA LYS A 132 -10.34 -16.89 -12.13
C LYS A 132 -10.30 -16.05 -10.85
N ILE A 133 -11.40 -16.02 -10.10
CA ILE A 133 -11.45 -15.37 -8.78
C ILE A 133 -10.48 -16.07 -7.82
N SER A 134 -10.43 -17.41 -7.79
CA SER A 134 -9.50 -18.15 -6.93
C SER A 134 -8.04 -17.83 -7.25
N ARG A 135 -7.65 -17.74 -8.53
CA ARG A 135 -6.29 -17.34 -8.93
C ARG A 135 -5.98 -15.91 -8.49
N SER A 136 -6.95 -15.00 -8.61
CA SER A 136 -6.80 -13.60 -8.19
C SER A 136 -6.68 -13.46 -6.68
N SER A 137 -7.44 -14.28 -5.94
CA SER A 137 -7.33 -14.40 -4.49
C SER A 137 -5.96 -14.91 -4.06
N GLN A 138 -5.36 -15.85 -4.79
CA GLN A 138 -3.98 -16.31 -4.52
C GLN A 138 -2.95 -15.20 -4.75
N ILE A 139 -3.09 -14.44 -5.84
CA ILE A 139 -2.24 -13.27 -6.12
C ILE A 139 -2.40 -12.25 -4.97
N TYR A 140 -3.63 -11.90 -4.60
CA TYR A 140 -3.89 -11.01 -3.46
C TYR A 140 -3.30 -11.52 -2.14
N CYS A 141 -3.46 -12.81 -1.85
CA CYS A 141 -2.93 -13.44 -0.64
C CYS A 141 -1.40 -13.38 -0.57
N SER A 142 -0.69 -13.45 -1.71
CA SER A 142 0.76 -13.27 -1.68
C SER A 142 1.13 -11.81 -1.38
N PHE A 143 0.41 -10.83 -1.93
CA PHE A 143 0.66 -9.40 -1.66
C PHE A 143 0.47 -8.97 -0.21
N ASN A 144 -0.49 -9.57 0.50
CA ASN A 144 -0.79 -9.17 1.87
C ASN A 144 0.11 -9.81 2.92
N ARG A 145 0.86 -10.86 2.58
CA ARG A 145 1.83 -11.44 3.52
C ARG A 145 3.01 -10.49 3.65
N THR A 146 3.43 -10.18 4.88
CA THR A 146 4.62 -9.35 5.16
C THR A 146 5.93 -10.07 4.89
N SER A 147 5.95 -11.10 4.03
CA SER A 147 7.17 -11.88 3.78
C SER A 147 8.19 -11.10 2.98
N GLU A 148 9.47 -11.27 3.32
CA GLU A 148 10.63 -10.70 2.62
C GLU A 148 10.68 -11.01 1.11
N ALA A 149 10.03 -12.10 0.70
CA ALA A 149 9.91 -12.50 -0.71
C ALA A 149 8.89 -11.69 -1.51
N ASN A 150 8.24 -10.68 -0.91
CA ASN A 150 7.18 -9.97 -1.60
C ASN A 150 7.70 -9.02 -2.68
N PRO A 151 7.07 -9.06 -3.86
CA PRO A 151 7.32 -8.07 -4.90
C PRO A 151 7.03 -6.66 -4.38
N GLU A 152 7.86 -5.72 -4.80
CA GLU A 152 7.75 -4.32 -4.36
C GLU A 152 6.44 -3.70 -4.83
N ILE A 153 5.65 -3.23 -3.88
CA ILE A 153 4.40 -2.55 -4.19
C ILE A 153 4.67 -1.06 -4.44
N CYS A 154 4.08 -0.53 -5.51
CA CYS A 154 4.03 0.91 -5.77
C CYS A 154 2.62 1.46 -5.57
N ARG A 155 2.47 2.77 -5.80
CA ARG A 155 1.20 3.47 -5.84
C ARG A 155 0.16 2.69 -6.66
N LYS A 156 0.49 2.33 -7.92
CA LYS A 156 -0.44 1.57 -8.78
C LYS A 156 -0.84 0.22 -8.18
N CYS A 157 0.12 -0.48 -7.60
CA CYS A 157 -0.13 -1.80 -7.03
C CYS A 157 -1.08 -1.75 -5.85
N VAL A 158 -0.89 -0.82 -4.92
CA VAL A 158 -1.75 -0.70 -3.73
C VAL A 158 -3.18 -0.37 -4.12
N HIS A 159 -3.39 0.58 -5.05
CA HIS A 159 -4.74 0.93 -5.52
C HIS A 159 -5.48 -0.27 -6.11
N PHE A 160 -4.81 -1.01 -7.00
CA PHE A 160 -5.42 -2.16 -7.64
C PHE A 160 -5.66 -3.32 -6.65
N CYS A 161 -4.71 -3.58 -5.75
CA CYS A 161 -4.88 -4.57 -4.68
C CYS A 161 -6.10 -4.28 -3.81
N GLU A 162 -6.35 -3.02 -3.46
CA GLU A 162 -7.49 -2.68 -2.63
C GLU A 162 -8.82 -2.86 -3.38
N ILE A 163 -8.91 -2.44 -4.64
CA ILE A 163 -10.08 -2.69 -5.49
C ILE A 163 -10.37 -4.20 -5.57
N LEU A 164 -9.33 -5.00 -5.85
CA LEU A 164 -9.45 -6.45 -5.90
C LEU A 164 -9.85 -7.05 -4.55
N SER A 165 -9.32 -6.53 -3.44
CA SER A 165 -9.65 -6.97 -2.08
C SER A 165 -11.14 -6.82 -1.81
N GLN A 166 -11.68 -5.62 -2.07
CA GLN A 166 -13.08 -5.31 -1.82
C GLN A 166 -14.00 -6.15 -2.69
N PHE A 167 -13.62 -6.36 -3.95
CA PHE A 167 -14.29 -7.28 -4.85
C PHE A 167 -14.24 -8.70 -4.25
N ILE A 168 -13.06 -9.32 -4.13
CA ILE A 168 -12.92 -10.72 -3.68
C ILE A 168 -13.61 -10.98 -2.34
N ASN A 169 -13.42 -10.11 -1.34
CA ASN A 169 -14.01 -10.29 -0.01
C ASN A 169 -15.54 -10.24 -0.02
N GLY A 170 -16.16 -9.51 -0.95
CA GLY A 170 -17.62 -9.53 -1.13
C GLY A 170 -18.16 -10.90 -1.56
N GLY A 171 -17.34 -11.71 -2.24
CA GLY A 171 -17.72 -13.03 -2.75
C GLY A 171 -17.19 -14.23 -1.96
N LEU A 172 -16.22 -14.05 -1.05
CA LEU A 172 -15.53 -15.17 -0.36
C LEU A 172 -16.43 -16.00 0.56
N SER A 173 -17.57 -15.47 1.01
CA SER A 173 -18.52 -16.17 1.90
C SER A 173 -19.63 -16.91 1.15
N LEU A 174 -19.65 -16.85 -0.18
CA LEU A 174 -20.73 -17.36 -1.01
C LEU A 174 -20.45 -18.77 -1.54
N ASP A 175 -21.50 -19.57 -1.74
CA ASP A 175 -21.38 -20.81 -2.50
C ASP A 175 -21.08 -20.52 -3.99
N LYS A 176 -20.68 -21.55 -4.74
CA LYS A 176 -20.26 -21.40 -6.15
C LYS A 176 -21.32 -20.72 -7.05
N LYS A 177 -22.60 -21.01 -6.85
CA LYS A 177 -23.67 -20.42 -7.67
C LYS A 177 -23.84 -18.95 -7.30
N CYS A 178 -23.85 -18.66 -6.00
CA CYS A 178 -23.93 -17.31 -5.47
C CYS A 178 -22.71 -16.44 -5.88
N ILE A 179 -21.51 -17.02 -6.02
CA ILE A 179 -20.34 -16.30 -6.52
C ILE A 179 -20.56 -15.78 -7.96
N ILE A 180 -21.17 -16.58 -8.84
CA ILE A 180 -21.41 -16.16 -10.24
C ILE A 180 -22.37 -14.97 -10.27
N ASP A 181 -23.47 -15.05 -9.52
CA ASP A 181 -24.46 -13.98 -9.46
C ASP A 181 -23.86 -12.71 -8.83
N TRP A 182 -23.09 -12.88 -7.75
CA TRP A 182 -22.35 -11.78 -7.13
C TRP A 182 -21.36 -11.11 -8.10
N VAL A 183 -20.61 -11.87 -8.91
CA VAL A 183 -19.73 -11.29 -9.94
C VAL A 183 -20.54 -10.51 -10.97
N LYS A 184 -21.67 -11.04 -11.45
CA LYS A 184 -22.51 -10.34 -12.42
C LYS A 184 -23.00 -8.99 -11.89
N GLU A 185 -23.45 -8.97 -10.64
CA GLU A 185 -23.96 -7.77 -9.99
C GLU A 185 -22.87 -6.73 -9.70
N ASN A 186 -21.64 -7.17 -9.42
CA ASN A 186 -20.56 -6.28 -8.99
C ASN A 186 -19.52 -5.99 -10.08
N TYR A 187 -19.58 -6.67 -11.23
CA TYR A 187 -18.59 -6.54 -12.31
C TYR A 187 -18.49 -5.11 -12.85
N GLN A 188 -19.63 -4.43 -13.05
CA GLN A 188 -19.63 -3.08 -13.59
C GLN A 188 -18.92 -2.10 -12.64
N ARG A 189 -19.18 -2.20 -11.32
CA ARG A 189 -18.47 -1.43 -10.30
C ARG A 189 -16.96 -1.70 -10.33
N LEU A 190 -16.55 -2.97 -10.35
CA LEU A 190 -15.13 -3.34 -10.45
C LEU A 190 -14.47 -2.70 -11.67
N LYS A 191 -15.10 -2.82 -12.83
CA LYS A 191 -14.61 -2.27 -14.10
C LYS A 191 -14.43 -0.75 -14.00
N ASP A 192 -15.42 -0.05 -13.47
CA ASP A 192 -15.38 1.41 -13.34
C ASP A 192 -14.30 1.86 -12.35
N GLU A 193 -14.15 1.18 -11.22
CA GLU A 193 -13.11 1.46 -10.22
C GLU A 193 -11.70 1.23 -10.78
N VAL A 194 -11.49 0.13 -11.52
CA VAL A 194 -10.20 -0.16 -12.17
C VAL A 194 -9.87 0.91 -13.20
N TRP A 195 -10.83 1.29 -14.06
CA TRP A 195 -10.61 2.32 -15.08
C TRP A 195 -10.33 3.70 -14.47
N GLN A 196 -11.08 4.10 -13.44
CA GLN A 196 -10.82 5.35 -12.73
C GLN A 196 -9.42 5.34 -12.09
N ALA A 197 -9.01 4.22 -11.48
CA ALA A 197 -7.68 4.09 -10.91
C ALA A 197 -6.59 4.21 -11.98
N VAL A 198 -6.73 3.50 -13.11
CA VAL A 198 -5.78 3.56 -14.23
C VAL A 198 -5.65 5.00 -14.76
N ALA A 199 -6.77 5.67 -15.05
CA ALA A 199 -6.77 7.04 -15.55
C ALA A 199 -6.08 8.01 -14.58
N HIS A 200 -6.46 7.98 -13.30
CA HIS A 200 -5.87 8.83 -12.27
C HIS A 200 -4.35 8.61 -12.12
N LEU A 201 -3.91 7.35 -12.18
CA LEU A 201 -2.50 6.99 -12.02
C LEU A 201 -1.67 7.35 -13.26
N GLU A 202 -2.26 7.33 -14.45
CA GLU A 202 -1.61 7.74 -15.70
C GLU A 202 -1.47 9.27 -15.78
N GLU A 203 -2.49 10.02 -15.39
CA GLU A 203 -2.43 11.48 -15.24
C GLU A 203 -1.34 11.90 -14.24
N SER A 204 -1.25 11.19 -13.11
CA SER A 204 -0.21 11.42 -12.10
C SER A 204 1.19 11.20 -12.66
N THR A 205 1.39 10.18 -13.51
CA THR A 205 2.71 9.95 -14.13
C THR A 205 3.10 11.01 -15.17
N LEU A 206 2.13 11.54 -15.93
CA LEU A 206 2.37 12.59 -16.92
C LEU A 206 2.73 13.93 -16.28
N THR A 207 2.17 14.23 -15.11
CA THR A 207 2.53 15.45 -14.38
C THR A 207 3.95 15.35 -13.80
N CYS A 208 4.39 14.17 -13.36
CA CYS A 208 5.75 13.97 -12.86
C CYS A 208 6.85 14.13 -13.93
N THR A 209 6.60 13.74 -15.19
CA THR A 209 7.60 13.85 -16.27
C THR A 209 7.76 15.27 -16.81
N ASN A 210 6.73 16.12 -16.69
CA ASN A 210 6.78 17.52 -17.12
C ASN A 210 7.51 18.45 -16.14
N PHE A 211 7.79 17.98 -14.93
CA PHE A 211 8.75 18.64 -14.04
C PHE A 211 10.13 18.01 -14.27
N ALA A 212 10.94 18.65 -15.14
CA ALA A 212 12.40 18.49 -15.09
C ALA A 212 12.86 18.49 -13.62
N PRO A 213 13.90 17.73 -13.22
CA PRO A 213 14.28 17.56 -11.83
C PRO A 213 14.58 18.93 -11.21
N LYS A 214 13.55 19.55 -10.65
CA LYS A 214 13.71 20.67 -9.73
C LYS A 214 14.57 20.08 -8.65
N LYS A 215 15.76 20.66 -8.42
CA LYS A 215 16.52 20.46 -7.19
C LYS A 215 15.49 20.54 -6.06
N ARG A 216 15.01 19.40 -5.57
CA ARG A 216 13.94 19.36 -4.58
C ARG A 216 14.57 20.00 -3.37
N THR A 217 14.14 21.20 -3.03
CA THR A 217 14.48 21.81 -1.75
C THR A 217 13.95 20.83 -0.71
N HIS A 218 14.86 20.07 -0.10
CA HIS A 218 14.54 19.02 0.86
C HIS A 218 13.51 19.58 1.84
N SER A 219 12.32 18.98 1.89
CA SER A 219 11.42 19.23 3.01
C SER A 219 12.19 18.90 4.29
N SER A 220 11.99 19.67 5.35
CA SER A 220 12.74 19.48 6.61
C SER A 220 12.67 18.03 7.13
N SER A 221 11.61 17.29 6.79
CA SER A 221 11.44 15.88 7.14
C SER A 221 12.35 14.90 6.37
N LEU A 222 12.79 15.24 5.14
CA LEU A 222 13.73 14.42 4.37
C LEU A 222 15.20 14.75 4.73
N VAL A 223 15.48 15.98 5.14
CA VAL A 223 16.80 16.39 5.66
C VAL A 223 17.19 15.54 6.89
N ASP A 224 16.21 15.21 7.73
CA ASP A 224 16.45 14.36 8.90
C ASP A 224 16.71 12.88 8.53
N MET A 225 16.19 12.41 7.38
CA MET A 225 16.47 11.07 6.86
C MET A 225 17.88 10.96 6.28
N ASP A 226 18.36 11.95 5.53
CA ASP A 226 19.75 11.95 5.03
C ASP A 226 20.77 11.93 6.20
N ARG A 227 20.44 12.56 7.33
CA ARG A 227 21.24 12.50 8.57
C ARG A 227 21.23 11.12 9.25
N LEU A 228 20.18 10.33 9.08
CA LEU A 228 20.09 8.97 9.61
C LEU A 228 20.88 7.99 8.75
N ILE A 229 20.84 8.13 7.43
CA ILE A 229 21.56 7.26 6.49
C ILE A 229 23.08 7.46 6.59
N THR A 230 23.56 8.69 6.79
CA THR A 230 25.00 9.00 6.88
C THR A 230 25.68 8.45 8.16
N LYS A 231 24.91 7.87 9.09
CA LYS A 231 25.42 7.31 10.36
C LYS A 231 25.49 5.77 10.40
N LEU A 232 25.09 5.10 9.31
CA LEU A 232 25.30 3.67 9.09
C LEU A 232 26.59 3.46 8.30
#